data_AF-A0A1G2PW09-F1
#
_entry.id   AF-A0A1G2PW09-F1
#
_cell.length_a   1.000
_cell.length_b   1.000
_cell.length_c   1.000
_cell.angle_alpha   90.00
_cell.angle_beta   90.00
_cell.angle_gamma   90.00
#
_symmetry.space_group_name_H-M   'P 1'
#
loop_
_entity.id
_entity.type
_entity.pdbx_description
1 polymer ?
#
loop_
_entity_poly.entity_id
_entity_poly.type
_entity_poly.pdbx_seq_one_letter_code
_entity_poly.pdbx_strand_id
1 'polypeptide(L)'
;MDERKLHLEHFSQKEKREMEARDRPSEEFREGRVPFGFRHTFPGGEKFIARQSNKGQGMITLEKDGAAVLDFSALLPEGWKFVTPTYFQKHPEEESLADYFDNDWAASPDRKMVLCGEFKTPQDILGLLHEIGHAVNDTSEENDAWENLEEEKRNTRDSAYTVLLDEEIAKNRSKSERGAWAWAIRAMRRTQAETGADFRGLFSSPAGVKEYVHYYLANHRRGYERIIREDLDPSFYKELQTLFDRWQYAAPPERQD
;
A
#
# COMPACT_ATOMS: atom_id res chain seq x y z
N MET A 1 12.00 -30.11 -17.30
CA MET A 1 12.39 -28.69 -17.24
C MET A 1 11.60 -28.10 -16.10
N ASP A 2 12.29 -27.78 -15.01
CA ASP A 2 11.68 -27.16 -13.83
C ASP A 2 11.59 -25.65 -14.10
N GLU A 3 10.44 -25.18 -14.59
CA GLU A 3 10.19 -23.76 -14.88
C GLU A 3 9.73 -22.98 -13.63
N ARG A 4 10.14 -23.41 -12.43
CA ARG A 4 9.97 -22.64 -11.19
C ARG A 4 10.97 -21.47 -11.14
N LYS A 5 10.92 -20.55 -12.11
CA LYS A 5 11.69 -19.30 -11.99
C LYS A 5 11.02 -18.43 -10.96
N LEU A 6 11.73 -18.11 -9.87
CA LEU A 6 11.27 -17.14 -8.88
C LEU A 6 11.07 -15.79 -9.58
N HIS A 7 10.07 -15.01 -9.19
CA HIS A 7 9.70 -13.78 -9.91
C HIS A 7 10.90 -12.81 -10.08
N LEU A 8 11.82 -12.83 -9.11
CA LEU A 8 13.03 -12.04 -9.09
C LEU A 8 14.18 -12.51 -9.99
N GLU A 9 14.12 -13.71 -10.56
CA GLU A 9 15.11 -14.15 -11.55
C GLU A 9 15.00 -13.39 -12.88
N HIS A 10 13.91 -12.63 -13.04
CA HIS A 10 13.68 -11.77 -14.19
C HIS A 10 14.25 -10.35 -14.04
N PHE A 11 14.63 -9.92 -12.82
CA PHE A 11 15.21 -8.61 -12.57
C PHE A 11 16.70 -8.72 -12.24
N SER A 12 17.50 -7.83 -12.82
CA SER A 12 18.89 -7.63 -12.45
C SER A 12 19.01 -7.13 -11.00
N GLN A 13 20.17 -7.37 -10.38
CA GLN A 13 20.47 -6.84 -9.04
C GLN A 13 20.43 -5.31 -8.97
N LYS A 14 20.71 -4.64 -10.09
CA LYS A 14 20.62 -3.18 -10.20
C LYS A 14 19.17 -2.73 -10.12
N GLU A 15 18.27 -3.33 -10.89
CA GLU A 15 16.84 -3.01 -10.88
C GLU A 15 16.25 -3.21 -9.48
N LYS A 16 16.58 -4.32 -8.81
CA LYS A 16 16.11 -4.58 -7.43
C LYS A 16 16.52 -3.47 -6.46
N ARG A 17 17.78 -3.04 -6.50
CA ARG A 17 18.29 -1.95 -5.64
C ARG A 17 17.68 -0.59 -5.96
N GLU A 18 17.50 -0.29 -7.25
CA GLU A 18 16.86 0.96 -7.68
C GLU A 18 15.40 1.02 -7.25
N MET A 19 14.71 -0.12 -7.28
CA MET A 19 13.33 -0.25 -6.80
C MET A 19 13.25 -0.11 -5.27
N GLU A 20 14.06 -0.85 -4.51
CA GLU A 20 14.10 -0.74 -3.04
C GLU A 20 14.47 0.67 -2.56
N ALA A 21 15.39 1.34 -3.24
CA ALA A 21 15.77 2.72 -2.92
C ALA A 21 14.67 3.74 -3.28
N ARG A 22 13.84 3.42 -4.28
CA ARG A 22 12.70 4.27 -4.65
C ARG A 22 11.64 4.26 -3.56
N ASP A 23 11.35 3.12 -2.96
CA ASP A 23 10.25 3.01 -2.01
C ASP A 23 10.63 3.58 -0.64
N ARG A 24 11.79 3.20 -0.09
CA ARG A 24 12.16 3.57 1.29
C ARG A 24 12.25 5.09 1.52
N PRO A 25 11.52 5.69 2.47
CA PRO A 25 11.63 7.11 2.74
C PRO A 25 13.04 7.47 3.21
N SER A 26 13.43 8.72 2.95
CA SER A 26 14.71 9.25 3.45
C SER A 26 14.79 9.14 4.98
N GLU A 27 16.00 8.96 5.51
CA GLU A 27 16.21 8.92 6.97
C GLU A 27 15.78 10.25 7.61
N GLU A 28 16.01 11.36 6.94
CA GLU A 28 15.58 12.68 7.38
C GLU A 28 14.05 12.81 7.46
N PHE A 29 13.30 12.21 6.52
CA PHE A 29 11.84 12.18 6.60
C PHE A 29 11.36 11.32 7.77
N ARG A 30 11.94 10.13 7.95
CA ARG A 30 11.58 9.20 9.03
C ARG A 30 11.83 9.79 10.42
N GLU A 31 12.89 10.58 10.56
CA GLU A 31 13.18 11.30 11.80
C GLU A 31 12.36 12.60 11.97
N GLY A 32 11.46 12.91 11.03
CA GLY A 32 10.66 14.13 11.04
C GLY A 32 11.46 15.42 10.83
N ARG A 33 12.69 15.32 10.33
CA ARG A 33 13.54 16.48 9.99
C ARG A 33 13.10 17.14 8.69
N VAL A 34 12.52 16.37 7.77
CA VAL A 34 11.87 16.86 6.55
C VAL A 34 10.36 16.84 6.75
N PRO A 35 9.65 17.97 6.56
CA PRO A 35 8.21 18.00 6.72
C PRO A 35 7.53 17.24 5.58
N PHE A 36 6.42 16.57 5.90
CA PHE A 36 5.53 16.01 4.89
C PHE A 36 4.97 17.11 3.99
N GLY A 37 5.27 17.01 2.70
CA GLY A 37 4.87 18.00 1.73
C GLY A 37 5.03 17.50 0.29
N PHE A 38 4.01 17.75 -0.54
CA PHE A 38 4.07 17.47 -1.96
C PHE A 38 3.12 18.38 -2.72
N ARG A 39 3.50 18.73 -3.95
CA ARG A 39 2.62 19.45 -4.86
C ARG A 39 2.76 18.89 -6.27
N HIS A 40 1.64 18.57 -6.88
CA HIS A 40 1.57 18.17 -8.28
C HIS A 40 0.45 18.95 -8.96
N THR A 41 0.70 19.43 -10.19
CA THR A 41 -0.32 20.08 -11.01
C THR A 41 -0.67 19.17 -12.16
N PHE A 42 -1.93 18.76 -12.24
CA PHE A 42 -2.46 17.95 -13.31
C PHE A 42 -2.59 18.77 -14.61
N PRO A 43 -2.65 18.13 -15.80
CA PRO A 43 -2.80 18.83 -17.07
C PRO A 43 -4.03 19.75 -17.16
N GLY A 44 -5.11 19.43 -16.42
CA GLY A 44 -6.33 20.24 -16.34
C GLY A 44 -6.24 21.48 -15.43
N GLY A 45 -5.09 21.68 -14.76
CA GLY A 45 -4.86 22.79 -13.84
C GLY A 45 -5.19 22.48 -12.38
N GLU A 46 -5.80 21.33 -12.09
CA GLU A 46 -6.01 20.86 -10.71
C GLU A 46 -4.68 20.64 -10.00
N LYS A 47 -4.64 20.89 -8.69
CA LYS A 47 -3.44 20.78 -7.87
C LYS A 47 -3.65 19.80 -6.75
N PHE A 48 -2.87 18.73 -6.75
CA PHE A 48 -2.72 17.89 -5.57
C PHE A 48 -1.76 18.58 -4.60
N ILE A 49 -2.17 18.78 -3.36
CA ILE A 49 -1.37 19.42 -2.32
C ILE A 49 -1.42 18.55 -1.07
N ALA A 50 -0.25 18.02 -0.71
CA ALA A 50 -0.02 17.40 0.59
C ALA A 50 0.82 18.34 1.45
N ARG A 51 0.45 18.49 2.71
CA ARG A 51 1.20 19.29 3.70
C ARG A 51 0.95 18.77 5.11
N GLN A 52 1.85 19.09 6.01
CA GLN A 52 1.72 18.77 7.42
C GLN A 52 1.06 19.91 8.21
N SER A 53 0.19 19.57 9.15
CA SER A 53 -0.31 20.51 10.16
C SER A 53 0.70 20.75 11.28
N ASN A 54 0.45 21.74 12.14
CA ASN A 54 1.26 21.97 13.34
C ASN A 54 1.18 20.84 14.37
N LYS A 55 0.21 19.92 14.27
CA LYS A 55 0.09 18.73 15.11
C LYS A 55 0.76 17.49 14.52
N GLY A 56 1.41 17.60 13.36
CA GLY A 56 2.00 16.44 12.69
C GLY A 56 0.99 15.57 11.94
N GLN A 57 -0.25 16.03 11.76
CA GLN A 57 -1.23 15.36 10.89
C GLN A 57 -1.02 15.74 9.42
N GLY A 58 -1.20 14.78 8.52
CA GLY A 58 -1.21 15.02 7.07
C GLY A 58 -2.51 15.69 6.63
N MET A 59 -2.40 16.73 5.80
CA MET A 59 -3.52 17.36 5.12
C MET A 59 -3.29 17.22 3.62
N ILE A 60 -4.22 16.54 2.94
CA ILE A 60 -4.08 16.18 1.54
C ILE A 60 -5.34 16.62 0.81
N THR A 61 -5.18 17.58 -0.09
CA THR A 61 -6.29 18.17 -0.84
C THR A 61 -6.04 18.12 -2.34
N LEU A 62 -7.12 18.06 -3.10
CA LEU A 62 -7.14 18.41 -4.51
C LEU A 62 -7.81 19.77 -4.64
N GLU A 63 -7.15 20.71 -5.31
CA GLU A 63 -7.63 22.07 -5.50
C GLU A 63 -7.84 22.39 -6.98
N LYS A 64 -8.87 23.19 -7.28
CA LYS A 64 -9.14 23.74 -8.61
C LYS A 64 -9.49 25.21 -8.46
N ASP A 65 -8.84 26.07 -9.24
CA ASP A 65 -9.03 27.53 -9.18
C ASP A 65 -8.87 28.14 -7.77
N GLY A 66 -8.03 27.53 -6.94
CA GLY A 66 -7.75 27.96 -5.56
C GLY A 66 -8.78 27.50 -4.52
N ALA A 67 -9.79 26.73 -4.91
CA ALA A 67 -10.75 26.10 -4.00
C ALA A 67 -10.47 24.59 -3.87
N ALA A 68 -10.60 24.05 -2.66
CA ALA A 68 -10.54 22.61 -2.44
C ALA A 68 -11.78 21.94 -3.06
N VAL A 69 -11.54 21.01 -3.99
CA VAL A 69 -12.57 20.18 -4.64
C VAL A 69 -12.66 18.77 -4.06
N LEU A 70 -11.60 18.33 -3.37
CA LEU A 70 -11.59 17.11 -2.58
C LEU A 70 -10.63 17.27 -1.40
N ASP A 71 -11.08 16.89 -0.22
CA ASP A 71 -10.23 16.60 0.93
C ASP A 71 -10.11 15.07 1.04
N PHE A 72 -8.90 14.53 0.97
CA PHE A 72 -8.69 13.08 1.00
C PHE A 72 -9.06 12.47 2.35
N SER A 73 -9.17 13.26 3.43
CA SER A 73 -9.69 12.76 4.71
C SER A 73 -11.16 12.34 4.61
N ALA A 74 -11.92 12.89 3.66
CA ALA A 74 -13.30 12.47 3.39
C ALA A 74 -13.39 11.06 2.76
N LEU A 75 -12.26 10.49 2.32
CA LEU A 75 -12.19 9.11 1.83
C LEU A 75 -11.89 8.09 2.93
N LEU A 76 -11.46 8.55 4.11
CA LEU A 76 -11.18 7.70 5.25
C LEU A 76 -12.48 7.34 6.00
N PRO A 77 -12.52 6.19 6.71
CA PRO A 77 -13.63 5.89 7.61
C PRO A 77 -13.70 6.88 8.78
N GLU A 78 -14.84 6.91 9.47
CA GLU A 78 -15.05 7.81 10.60
C GLU A 78 -14.00 7.60 11.70
N GLY A 79 -13.43 8.72 12.17
CA GLY A 79 -12.42 8.75 13.24
C GLY A 79 -10.99 8.45 12.77
N TRP A 80 -10.78 8.11 11.50
CA TRP A 80 -9.44 7.91 10.95
C TRP A 80 -8.74 9.23 10.63
N LYS A 81 -7.40 9.20 10.64
CA LYS A 81 -6.55 10.37 10.38
C LYS A 81 -5.27 10.01 9.61
N PHE A 82 -4.74 10.97 8.87
CA PHE A 82 -3.38 10.90 8.32
C PHE A 82 -2.37 11.40 9.34
N VAL A 83 -1.33 10.62 9.63
CA VAL A 83 -0.25 10.98 10.57
C VAL A 83 1.09 10.99 9.86
N THR A 84 1.95 11.94 10.21
CA THR A 84 3.32 12.04 9.68
C THR A 84 4.32 11.60 10.75
N PRO A 85 5.59 11.34 10.42
CA PRO A 85 6.58 10.96 11.44
C PRO A 85 6.68 11.96 12.61
N THR A 86 6.48 13.25 12.36
CA THR A 86 6.47 14.27 13.43
C THR A 86 5.25 14.23 14.35
N TYR A 87 4.21 13.44 14.03
CA TYR A 87 3.04 13.25 14.87
C TYR A 87 3.44 12.65 16.21
N PHE A 88 4.22 11.57 16.19
CA PHE A 88 4.60 10.82 17.40
C PHE A 88 5.56 11.59 18.30
N GLN A 89 6.36 12.51 17.75
CA GLN A 89 7.15 13.45 18.56
C GLN A 89 6.27 14.36 19.44
N LYS A 90 5.01 14.58 19.04
CA LYS A 90 4.03 15.43 19.75
C LYS A 90 2.98 14.62 20.50
N HIS A 91 2.81 13.36 20.11
CA HIS A 91 1.85 12.39 20.64
C HIS A 91 2.57 11.06 20.96
N PRO A 92 3.58 11.07 21.85
CA PRO A 92 4.37 9.88 22.15
C PRO A 92 3.54 8.75 22.77
N GLU A 93 2.36 9.05 23.32
CA GLU A 93 1.40 8.07 23.84
C GLU A 93 0.72 7.21 22.77
N GLU A 94 0.72 7.66 21.51
CA GLU A 94 0.15 6.93 20.37
C GLU A 94 1.20 6.17 19.54
N GLU A 95 2.47 6.30 19.93
CA GLU A 95 3.61 5.72 19.24
C GLU A 95 3.75 4.21 19.53
N SER A 96 4.02 3.44 18.49
CA SER A 96 4.27 2.01 18.53
C SER A 96 5.64 1.69 17.96
N LEU A 97 6.27 0.61 18.44
CA LEU A 97 7.50 0.09 17.85
C LEU A 97 7.35 -0.20 16.34
N ALA A 98 6.15 -0.60 15.90
CA ALA A 98 5.86 -0.86 14.50
C ALA A 98 6.08 0.38 13.60
N ASP A 99 5.90 1.59 14.16
CA ASP A 99 6.07 2.84 13.43
C ASP A 99 7.53 3.08 13.01
N TYR A 100 8.48 2.43 13.67
CA TYR A 100 9.90 2.56 13.38
C TYR A 100 10.41 1.55 12.35
N PHE A 101 9.73 0.40 12.22
CA PHE A 101 10.18 -0.71 11.39
C PHE A 101 9.75 -0.56 9.93
N ASP A 102 8.55 -0.03 9.68
CA ASP A 102 7.95 0.08 8.35
C ASP A 102 7.50 1.52 8.06
N ASN A 103 8.42 2.47 8.14
CA ASN A 103 8.18 3.90 7.95
C ASN A 103 7.72 4.33 6.53
N ASP A 104 7.30 3.38 5.70
CA ASP A 104 6.62 3.63 4.44
C ASP A 104 5.15 4.06 4.67
N TRP A 105 4.39 4.16 3.58
CA TRP A 105 2.94 4.27 3.65
C TRP A 105 2.36 3.03 4.35
N ALA A 106 1.52 3.23 5.36
CA ALA A 106 0.89 2.11 6.08
C ALA A 106 -0.46 2.50 6.71
N ALA A 107 -1.45 1.60 6.66
CA ALA A 107 -2.65 1.69 7.48
C ALA A 107 -2.46 0.97 8.83
N SER A 108 -2.94 1.58 9.91
CA SER A 108 -2.97 1.03 11.27
C SER A 108 -4.43 0.99 11.76
N PRO A 109 -5.15 -0.13 11.55
CA PRO A 109 -6.55 -0.27 11.89
C PRO A 109 -6.88 -0.09 13.37
N ASP A 110 -6.04 -0.63 14.23
CA ASP A 110 -6.10 -0.54 15.70
C ASP A 110 -6.10 0.91 16.20
N ARG A 111 -5.25 1.76 15.61
CA ARG A 111 -5.12 3.18 15.98
C ARG A 111 -5.90 4.13 15.06
N LYS A 112 -6.61 3.58 14.07
CA LYS A 112 -7.37 4.33 13.06
C LYS A 112 -6.53 5.43 12.41
N MET A 113 -5.38 5.07 11.88
CA MET A 113 -4.48 6.02 11.22
C MET A 113 -3.90 5.48 9.93
N VAL A 114 -3.64 6.38 8.99
CA VAL A 114 -2.77 6.12 7.85
C VAL A 114 -1.47 6.88 8.08
N LEU A 115 -0.38 6.13 8.23
CA LEU A 115 0.97 6.66 8.30
C LEU A 115 1.38 7.15 6.91
N CYS A 116 1.69 8.44 6.83
CA CYS A 116 2.10 9.08 5.60
C CYS A 116 3.58 8.80 5.30
N GLY A 117 3.82 8.12 4.18
CA GLY A 117 5.16 8.01 3.60
C GLY A 117 5.62 9.32 2.95
N GLU A 118 6.87 9.31 2.47
CA GLU A 118 7.45 10.43 1.72
C GLU A 118 6.94 10.40 0.27
N PHE A 119 6.37 11.50 -0.21
CA PHE A 119 6.09 11.67 -1.63
C PHE A 119 7.39 11.99 -2.38
N LYS A 120 7.84 11.07 -3.22
CA LYS A 120 8.98 11.25 -4.11
C LYS A 120 8.55 11.49 -5.54
N THR A 121 7.41 10.94 -5.93
CA THR A 121 6.90 10.97 -7.30
C THR A 121 5.37 11.13 -7.32
N PRO A 122 4.79 11.68 -8.41
CA PRO A 122 3.34 11.74 -8.55
C PRO A 122 2.65 10.36 -8.50
N GLN A 123 3.36 9.29 -8.87
CA GLN A 123 2.83 7.91 -8.77
C GLN A 123 2.48 7.52 -7.33
N ASP A 124 3.13 8.11 -6.33
CA ASP A 124 2.91 7.77 -4.92
C ASP A 124 1.51 8.20 -4.44
N ILE A 125 0.80 9.05 -5.20
CA ILE A 125 -0.63 9.32 -4.99
C ILE A 125 -1.45 8.02 -5.06
N LEU A 126 -1.07 7.07 -5.92
CA LEU A 126 -1.72 5.77 -6.00
C LEU A 126 -1.37 4.89 -4.78
N GLY A 127 -0.16 5.01 -4.23
CA GLY A 127 0.23 4.38 -2.96
C GLY A 127 -0.55 4.91 -1.76
N LEU A 128 -0.75 6.23 -1.67
CA LEU A 128 -1.66 6.82 -0.67
C LEU A 128 -3.08 6.23 -0.77
N LEU A 129 -3.63 6.17 -1.99
CA LEU A 129 -4.97 5.61 -2.20
C LEU A 129 -5.04 4.11 -1.84
N HIS A 130 -3.93 3.38 -1.96
CA HIS A 130 -3.83 1.99 -1.53
C HIS A 130 -3.98 1.86 -0.02
N GLU A 131 -3.27 2.67 0.77
CA GLU A 131 -3.43 2.64 2.25
C GLU A 131 -4.82 3.07 2.73
N ILE A 132 -5.44 4.04 2.05
CA ILE A 132 -6.86 4.37 2.30
C ILE A 132 -7.73 3.15 1.97
N GLY A 133 -7.38 2.37 0.95
CA GLY A 133 -8.03 1.12 0.60
C GLY A 133 -7.97 0.07 1.71
N HIS A 134 -6.82 -0.09 2.38
CA HIS A 134 -6.70 -0.92 3.58
C HIS A 134 -7.59 -0.39 4.71
N ALA A 135 -7.54 0.91 5.00
CA ALA A 135 -8.38 1.53 6.02
C ALA A 135 -9.90 1.31 5.80
N VAL A 136 -10.34 1.26 4.53
CA VAL A 136 -11.75 1.07 4.17
C VAL A 136 -12.18 -0.39 4.11
N ASN A 137 -11.31 -1.28 3.63
CA ASN A 137 -11.71 -2.67 3.34
C ASN A 137 -11.31 -3.67 4.44
N ASP A 138 -10.22 -3.43 5.16
CA ASP A 138 -9.75 -4.39 6.15
C ASP A 138 -10.67 -4.36 7.37
N THR A 139 -11.30 -5.48 7.64
CA THR A 139 -12.17 -5.63 8.81
C THR A 139 -11.34 -5.90 10.06
N SER A 140 -11.84 -5.50 11.23
CA SER A 140 -11.18 -5.85 12.50
C SER A 140 -11.04 -7.36 12.66
N GLU A 141 -12.03 -8.13 12.23
CA GLU A 141 -12.00 -9.60 12.28
C GLU A 141 -10.89 -10.20 11.41
N GLU A 142 -10.68 -9.67 10.19
CA GLU A 142 -9.60 -10.12 9.31
C GLU A 142 -8.21 -9.77 9.87
N ASN A 143 -8.08 -8.59 10.50
CA ASN A 143 -6.84 -8.18 11.16
C ASN A 143 -6.55 -9.05 12.39
N ASP A 144 -7.54 -9.26 13.25
CA ASP A 144 -7.42 -10.12 14.43
C ASP A 144 -7.05 -11.57 14.02
N ALA A 145 -7.67 -12.09 12.97
CA ALA A 145 -7.36 -13.41 12.44
C ALA A 145 -5.90 -13.49 11.93
N TRP A 146 -5.42 -12.45 11.25
CA TRP A 146 -4.04 -12.38 10.78
C TRP A 146 -3.04 -12.27 11.93
N GLU A 147 -3.28 -11.43 12.93
CA GLU A 147 -2.42 -11.30 14.11
C GLU A 147 -2.31 -12.61 14.89
N ASN A 148 -3.41 -13.33 15.04
CA ASN A 148 -3.44 -14.66 15.67
C ASN A 148 -2.58 -15.66 14.90
N LEU A 149 -2.64 -15.68 13.56
CA LEU A 149 -1.81 -16.55 12.73
C LEU A 149 -0.30 -16.23 12.87
N GLU A 150 0.06 -14.94 12.90
CA GLU A 150 1.45 -14.52 13.09
C GLU A 150 1.96 -14.80 14.52
N GLU A 151 1.11 -14.65 15.54
CA GLU A 151 1.44 -15.07 16.90
C GLU A 151 1.63 -16.59 17.00
N GLU A 152 0.71 -17.38 16.45
CA GLU A 152 0.79 -18.83 16.45
C GLU A 152 2.06 -19.31 15.74
N LYS A 153 2.39 -18.70 14.60
CA LYS A 153 3.62 -18.96 13.85
C LYS A 153 4.88 -18.64 14.65
N ARG A 154 4.89 -17.56 15.44
CA ARG A 154 6.01 -17.22 16.32
C ARG A 154 6.17 -18.22 17.48
N ASN A 155 5.08 -18.83 17.91
CA ASN A 155 5.04 -19.71 19.07
C ASN A 155 5.23 -21.20 18.75
N THR A 156 4.92 -21.64 17.53
CA THR A 156 5.12 -23.02 17.12
C THR A 156 6.60 -23.39 16.95
N ARG A 157 6.94 -24.63 17.28
CA ARG A 157 8.26 -25.24 17.01
C ARG A 157 8.22 -26.30 15.91
N ASP A 158 7.03 -26.62 15.42
CA ASP A 158 6.82 -27.58 14.35
C ASP A 158 7.02 -26.90 12.99
N SER A 159 8.10 -27.25 12.31
CA SER A 159 8.44 -26.67 11.01
C SER A 159 7.43 -27.00 9.92
N ALA A 160 6.76 -28.15 9.97
CA ALA A 160 5.72 -28.49 9.01
C ALA A 160 4.47 -27.63 9.24
N TYR A 161 4.12 -27.39 10.51
CA TYR A 161 3.01 -26.50 10.84
C TYR A 161 3.28 -25.03 10.48
N THR A 162 4.52 -24.57 10.66
CA THR A 162 4.95 -23.23 10.21
C THR A 162 4.70 -22.99 8.72
N VAL A 163 4.91 -24.01 7.88
CA VAL A 163 4.65 -23.90 6.44
C VAL A 163 3.15 -23.71 6.17
N LEU A 164 2.28 -24.47 6.83
CA LEU A 164 0.83 -24.32 6.70
C LEU A 164 0.36 -22.92 7.13
N LEU A 165 0.94 -22.38 8.21
CA LEU A 165 0.65 -21.02 8.67
C LEU A 165 1.14 -19.98 7.66
N ASP A 166 2.35 -20.13 7.10
CA ASP A 166 2.86 -19.24 6.06
C ASP A 166 1.95 -19.20 4.82
N GLU A 167 1.40 -20.34 4.40
CA GLU A 167 0.47 -20.42 3.28
C GLU A 167 -0.84 -19.69 3.56
N GLU A 168 -1.42 -19.86 4.75
CA GLU A 168 -2.65 -19.19 5.15
C GLU A 168 -2.46 -17.67 5.28
N ILE A 169 -1.34 -17.26 5.88
CA ILE A 169 -0.93 -15.85 5.96
C ILE A 169 -0.77 -15.28 4.54
N ALA A 170 -0.14 -16.00 3.62
CA ALA A 170 0.02 -15.56 2.23
C ALA A 170 -1.32 -15.37 1.50
N LYS A 171 -2.30 -16.28 1.72
CA LYS A 171 -3.66 -16.16 1.16
C LYS A 171 -4.37 -14.93 1.70
N ASN A 172 -4.33 -14.72 3.01
CA ASN A 172 -4.96 -13.57 3.67
C ASN A 172 -4.33 -12.26 3.22
N ARG A 173 -3.00 -12.16 3.23
CA ARG A 173 -2.29 -10.98 2.76
C ARG A 173 -2.59 -10.69 1.28
N SER A 174 -2.58 -11.71 0.42
CA SER A 174 -2.91 -11.52 -0.99
C SER A 174 -4.33 -11.00 -1.21
N LYS A 175 -5.30 -11.48 -0.42
CA LYS A 175 -6.70 -11.01 -0.48
C LYS A 175 -6.80 -9.53 -0.10
N SER A 176 -6.26 -9.14 1.06
CA SER A 176 -6.28 -7.75 1.55
C SER A 176 -5.58 -6.81 0.57
N GLU A 177 -4.34 -7.10 0.18
CA GLU A 177 -3.54 -6.30 -0.75
C GLU A 177 -4.26 -6.04 -2.09
N ARG A 178 -4.78 -7.10 -2.73
CA ARG A 178 -5.54 -6.95 -3.98
C ARG A 178 -6.82 -6.13 -3.78
N GLY A 179 -7.49 -6.30 -2.64
CA GLY A 179 -8.69 -5.54 -2.27
C GLY A 179 -8.39 -4.04 -2.20
N ALA A 180 -7.34 -3.68 -1.48
CA ALA A 180 -6.87 -2.30 -1.33
C ALA A 180 -6.45 -1.68 -2.67
N TRP A 181 -5.66 -2.37 -3.50
CA TRP A 181 -5.31 -1.87 -4.84
C TRP A 181 -6.53 -1.71 -5.76
N ALA A 182 -7.47 -2.66 -5.73
CA ALA A 182 -8.69 -2.56 -6.51
C ALA A 182 -9.54 -1.36 -6.06
N TRP A 183 -9.60 -1.10 -4.75
CA TRP A 183 -10.24 0.09 -4.19
C TRP A 183 -9.54 1.37 -4.63
N ALA A 184 -8.21 1.44 -4.55
CA ALA A 184 -7.42 2.60 -4.93
C ALA A 184 -7.67 3.04 -6.38
N ILE A 185 -7.70 2.07 -7.30
CA ILE A 185 -7.97 2.32 -8.72
C ILE A 185 -9.41 2.83 -8.93
N ARG A 186 -10.40 2.27 -8.22
CA ARG A 186 -11.78 2.75 -8.28
C ARG A 186 -11.91 4.16 -7.73
N ALA A 187 -11.28 4.44 -6.58
CA ALA A 187 -11.27 5.75 -5.96
C ALA A 187 -10.62 6.79 -6.89
N MET A 188 -9.47 6.47 -7.49
CA MET A 188 -8.78 7.32 -8.47
C MET A 188 -9.69 7.66 -9.65
N ARG A 189 -10.35 6.67 -10.24
CA ARG A 189 -11.28 6.86 -11.37
C ARG A 189 -12.49 7.71 -10.99
N ARG A 190 -13.05 7.49 -9.80
CA ARG A 190 -14.17 8.27 -9.27
C ARG A 190 -13.75 9.73 -9.05
N THR A 191 -12.61 9.97 -8.39
CA THR A 191 -12.06 11.32 -8.19
C THR A 191 -11.84 12.03 -9.53
N GLN A 192 -11.28 11.34 -10.52
CA GLN A 192 -11.13 11.89 -11.88
C GLN A 192 -12.49 12.32 -12.47
N ALA A 193 -13.52 11.48 -12.35
CA ALA A 193 -14.85 11.78 -12.88
C ALA A 193 -15.53 12.95 -12.15
N GLU A 194 -15.36 13.06 -10.84
CA GLU A 194 -16.01 14.07 -10.00
C GLU A 194 -15.31 15.44 -10.06
N THR A 195 -13.97 15.45 -10.17
CA THR A 195 -13.15 16.67 -10.04
C THR A 195 -12.57 17.16 -11.36
N GLY A 196 -12.49 16.29 -12.36
CA GLY A 196 -11.83 16.56 -13.64
C GLY A 196 -10.31 16.38 -13.64
N ALA A 197 -9.68 16.10 -12.49
CA ALA A 197 -8.24 15.85 -12.43
C ALA A 197 -7.84 14.63 -13.26
N ASP A 198 -6.92 14.81 -14.21
CA ASP A 198 -6.50 13.74 -15.12
C ASP A 198 -5.35 12.90 -14.52
N PHE A 199 -5.71 11.83 -13.81
CA PHE A 199 -4.75 10.91 -13.20
C PHE A 199 -3.96 10.09 -14.23
N ARG A 200 -4.33 10.11 -15.53
CA ARG A 200 -3.51 9.49 -16.58
C ARG A 200 -2.13 10.15 -16.66
N GLY A 201 -1.97 11.40 -16.22
CA GLY A 201 -0.67 12.06 -16.16
C GLY A 201 0.30 11.45 -15.14
N LEU A 202 -0.19 10.66 -14.17
CA LEU A 202 0.66 10.00 -13.18
C LEU A 202 1.47 8.84 -13.79
N PHE A 203 0.95 8.20 -14.84
CA PHE A 203 1.56 7.05 -15.49
C PHE A 203 1.55 7.23 -17.00
N SER A 204 2.69 7.02 -17.66
CA SER A 204 2.80 7.20 -19.13
C SER A 204 1.85 6.30 -19.94
N SER A 205 1.31 5.23 -19.34
CA SER A 205 0.33 4.34 -19.98
C SER A 205 -0.48 3.54 -18.94
N PRO A 206 -1.62 2.93 -19.34
CA PRO A 206 -2.32 1.95 -18.51
C PRO A 206 -1.45 0.74 -18.11
N ALA A 207 -0.49 0.36 -18.96
CA ALA A 207 0.48 -0.68 -18.64
C ALA A 207 1.38 -0.26 -17.46
N GLY A 208 1.72 1.02 -17.34
CA GLY A 208 2.50 1.55 -16.22
C GLY A 208 1.79 1.44 -14.87
N VAL A 209 0.46 1.65 -14.84
CA VAL A 209 -0.34 1.37 -13.62
C VAL A 209 -0.26 -0.11 -13.26
N LYS A 210 -0.34 -0.98 -14.29
CA LYS A 210 -0.28 -2.42 -14.10
C LYS A 210 1.06 -2.88 -13.54
N GLU A 211 2.14 -2.36 -14.10
CA GLU A 211 3.50 -2.64 -13.66
C GLU A 211 3.73 -2.15 -12.23
N TYR A 212 3.22 -0.96 -11.89
CA TYR A 212 3.32 -0.41 -10.54
C TYR A 212 2.63 -1.30 -9.50
N VAL A 213 1.36 -1.66 -9.72
CA VAL A 213 0.62 -2.53 -8.78
C VAL A 213 1.21 -3.94 -8.71
N HIS A 214 1.56 -4.51 -9.86
CA HIS A 214 2.17 -5.84 -9.92
C HIS A 214 3.49 -5.88 -9.15
N TYR A 215 4.28 -4.82 -9.20
CA TYR A 215 5.52 -4.73 -8.43
C TYR A 215 5.29 -4.84 -6.91
N TYR A 216 4.35 -4.09 -6.34
CA TYR A 216 4.06 -4.18 -4.90
C TYR A 216 3.52 -5.55 -4.51
N LEU A 217 2.58 -6.10 -5.28
CA LEU A 217 2.04 -7.45 -5.05
C LEU A 217 3.14 -8.53 -5.13
N ALA A 218 4.04 -8.39 -6.09
CA ALA A 218 5.18 -9.27 -6.23
C ALA A 218 6.16 -9.16 -5.05
N ASN A 219 6.32 -7.96 -4.45
CA ASN A 219 7.15 -7.79 -3.28
C ASN A 219 6.61 -8.58 -2.07
N HIS A 220 5.29 -8.56 -1.84
CA HIS A 220 4.65 -9.41 -0.82
C HIS A 220 4.85 -10.89 -1.11
N ARG A 221 4.67 -11.31 -2.37
CA ARG A 221 4.92 -12.70 -2.78
C ARG A 221 6.33 -13.18 -2.40
N ARG A 222 7.37 -12.34 -2.53
CA ARG A 222 8.77 -12.70 -2.20
C ARG A 222 8.94 -13.22 -0.78
N GLY A 223 8.18 -12.68 0.18
CA GLY A 223 8.23 -13.12 1.58
C GLY A 223 7.92 -14.61 1.76
N TYR A 224 7.13 -15.18 0.85
CA TYR A 224 6.68 -16.58 0.87
C TYR A 224 7.41 -17.47 -0.12
N GLU A 225 8.22 -16.90 -1.04
CA GLU A 225 8.96 -17.67 -2.03
C GLU A 225 10.00 -18.62 -1.41
N ARG A 226 10.38 -18.44 -0.13
CA ARG A 226 11.24 -19.42 0.57
C ARG A 226 10.63 -20.81 0.64
N ILE A 227 9.30 -20.92 0.78
CA ILE A 227 8.57 -22.20 0.88
C ILE A 227 8.84 -23.04 -0.38
N ILE A 228 8.89 -22.37 -1.53
CA ILE A 228 9.15 -22.98 -2.82
C ILE A 228 10.64 -23.29 -2.98
N ARG A 229 11.53 -22.33 -2.63
CA ARG A 229 12.98 -22.47 -2.78
C ARG A 229 13.55 -23.62 -1.94
N GLU A 230 12.98 -23.84 -0.77
CA GLU A 230 13.40 -24.87 0.17
C GLU A 230 12.68 -26.22 -0.07
N ASP A 231 11.91 -26.33 -1.17
CA ASP A 231 11.15 -27.52 -1.58
C ASP A 231 10.20 -28.03 -0.49
N LEU A 232 9.67 -27.11 0.35
CA LEU A 232 8.80 -27.42 1.47
C LEU A 232 7.36 -27.71 1.02
N ASP A 233 6.85 -26.91 0.08
CA ASP A 233 5.63 -27.22 -0.68
C ASP A 233 5.76 -26.76 -2.15
N PRO A 234 6.12 -27.68 -3.07
CA PRO A 234 6.25 -27.37 -4.50
C PRO A 234 4.92 -27.02 -5.19
N SER A 235 3.80 -27.51 -4.65
CA SER A 235 2.47 -27.33 -5.24
C SER A 235 1.93 -25.92 -4.99
N PHE A 236 2.33 -25.31 -3.87
CA PHE A 236 1.98 -23.95 -3.50
C PHE A 236 2.53 -22.89 -4.48
N TYR A 237 3.57 -23.17 -5.29
CA TYR A 237 4.11 -22.20 -6.27
C TYR A 237 3.07 -21.66 -7.25
N LYS A 238 2.25 -22.54 -7.83
CA LYS A 238 1.23 -22.15 -8.82
C LYS A 238 0.10 -21.38 -8.16
N GLU A 239 -0.24 -21.74 -6.92
CA GLU A 239 -1.23 -21.03 -6.13
C GLU A 239 -0.72 -19.63 -5.74
N LEU A 240 0.52 -19.52 -5.27
CA LEU A 240 1.15 -18.25 -4.90
C LEU A 240 1.22 -17.28 -6.09
N GLN A 241 1.57 -17.77 -7.28
CA GLN A 241 1.50 -16.96 -8.50
C GLN A 241 0.06 -16.51 -8.78
N THR A 242 -0.91 -17.43 -8.71
CA THR A 242 -2.32 -17.13 -8.95
C THR A 242 -2.87 -16.11 -7.95
N LEU A 243 -2.44 -16.18 -6.69
CA LEU A 243 -2.81 -15.25 -5.65
C LEU A 243 -2.36 -13.84 -6.04
N PHE A 244 -1.08 -13.58 -6.25
CA PHE A 244 -0.64 -12.18 -6.45
C PHE A 244 -0.83 -11.65 -7.89
N ASP A 245 -0.93 -12.52 -8.90
CA ASP A 245 -1.04 -12.09 -10.30
C ASP A 245 -2.49 -11.88 -10.78
N ARG A 246 -3.51 -12.44 -10.10
CA ARG A 246 -4.95 -12.29 -10.47
C ARG A 246 -5.61 -11.02 -9.93
N TRP A 247 -4.97 -9.88 -10.05
CA TRP A 247 -5.62 -8.59 -9.80
C TRP A 247 -6.27 -8.06 -11.09
N GLN A 248 -7.05 -8.89 -11.79
CA GLN A 248 -7.72 -8.44 -13.01
C GLN A 248 -8.92 -7.56 -12.66
N TYR A 249 -9.03 -6.43 -13.35
CA TYR A 249 -10.10 -5.43 -13.26
C TYR A 249 -11.43 -6.04 -12.83
N ALA A 250 -11.82 -5.82 -11.57
CA ALA A 250 -13.25 -5.85 -11.25
C ALA A 250 -13.89 -4.88 -12.24
N ALA A 251 -14.75 -5.41 -13.11
CA ALA A 251 -15.57 -4.58 -13.97
C ALA A 251 -16.22 -3.50 -13.09
N PRO A 252 -16.33 -2.25 -13.56
CA PRO A 252 -17.10 -1.26 -12.82
C PRO A 252 -18.46 -1.87 -12.47
N PRO A 253 -19.00 -1.65 -11.25
CA PRO A 253 -20.33 -2.14 -10.93
C PRO A 253 -21.27 -1.70 -12.04
N GLU A 254 -22.01 -2.65 -12.61
CA GLU A 254 -23.03 -2.36 -13.60
C GLU A 254 -23.92 -1.27 -13.00
N ARG A 255 -24.12 -0.18 -13.76
CA ARG A 255 -25.09 0.83 -13.37
C ARG A 255 -26.43 0.10 -13.26
N GLN A 256 -26.99 0.05 -12.06
CA GLN A 256 -28.40 -0.22 -11.91
C GLN A 256 -29.09 1.08 -12.35
N ASP A 257 -29.49 1.09 -13.62
CA ASP A 257 -30.42 2.09 -14.17
C ASP A 257 -31.82 1.91 -13.54
#